data_AF-A0A662HQ68-F1
#
_entry.id   AF-A0A662HQ68-F1
#
_cell.length_a   1.000
_cell.length_b   1.000
_cell.length_c   1.000
_cell.angle_alpha   90.00
_cell.angle_beta   90.00
_cell.angle_gamma   90.00
#
_symmetry.space_group_name_H-M   'P 1'
#
loop_
_entity.id
_entity.type
_entity.pdbx_description
1 polymer ?
#
loop_
_entity_poly.entity_id
_entity_poly.type
_entity_poly.pdbx_seq_one_letter_code
_entity_poly.pdbx_strand_id
1 'polypeptide(L)'
;MKAMVAKPQAQFPIFSKEEIDQAIDYVVVKKCLRSNSVAVMVSVNDVSKVLAEKHGLNHRDKGLRTLVGKRLSNLAKKGLLKLLRESPCRKYKVTSRFFEVRFGFKYSALRSKPMFYLSPVEITYIMLKQVEGENKWL
;
A
#
# COMPACT_ATOMS: atom_id res chain seq x y z
N MET A 1 20.53 -1.40 -48.12
CA MET A 1 20.78 -1.47 -46.67
C MET A 1 19.56 -0.90 -45.94
N LYS A 2 18.80 -1.72 -45.20
CA LYS A 2 17.63 -1.26 -44.43
C LYS A 2 18.11 -0.63 -43.13
N ALA A 3 17.81 0.65 -42.93
CA ALA A 3 18.06 1.36 -41.68
C ALA A 3 17.31 0.65 -40.54
N MET A 4 18.05 0.14 -39.55
CA MET A 4 17.48 -0.27 -38.28
C MET A 4 17.02 0.98 -37.54
N VAL A 5 15.71 1.27 -37.61
CA VAL A 5 15.08 2.25 -36.73
C VAL A 5 15.24 1.72 -35.31
N ALA A 6 16.16 2.32 -34.55
CA ALA A 6 16.31 2.04 -33.14
C ALA A 6 14.96 2.30 -32.46
N LYS A 7 14.35 1.24 -31.91
CA LYS A 7 13.20 1.39 -31.01
C LYS A 7 13.61 2.36 -29.92
N PRO A 8 12.86 3.44 -29.66
CA PRO A 8 13.07 4.22 -28.46
C PRO A 8 12.95 3.25 -27.29
N GLN A 9 14.06 2.97 -26.59
CA GLN A 9 13.97 2.46 -25.24
C GLN A 9 13.18 3.51 -24.50
N ALA A 10 11.90 3.22 -24.23
CA ALA A 10 11.06 4.08 -23.41
C ALA A 10 11.84 4.32 -22.12
N GLN A 11 12.39 5.53 -21.99
CA GLN A 11 12.93 6.03 -20.74
C GLN A 11 11.72 6.08 -19.80
N PHE A 12 11.51 5.01 -19.06
CA PHE A 12 10.50 5.00 -18.01
C PHE A 12 10.85 6.15 -17.08
N PRO A 13 9.91 7.07 -16.77
CA PRO A 13 10.11 7.94 -15.63
C PRO A 13 10.27 7.01 -14.43
N ILE A 14 11.46 7.03 -13.84
CA ILE A 14 11.87 6.21 -12.72
C ILE A 14 11.05 6.70 -11.53
N PHE A 15 9.86 6.14 -11.33
CA PHE A 15 8.97 6.50 -10.22
C PHE A 15 9.78 6.66 -8.95
N SER A 16 9.70 7.84 -8.32
CA SER A 16 10.41 8.05 -7.07
C SER A 16 9.84 7.12 -6.00
N LYS A 17 10.67 6.78 -5.00
CA LYS A 17 10.22 5.95 -3.88
C LYS A 17 9.03 6.60 -3.17
N GLU A 18 9.07 7.92 -3.05
CA GLU A 18 8.06 8.78 -2.44
C GLU A 18 6.75 8.70 -3.22
N GLU A 19 6.80 8.69 -4.54
CA GLU A 19 5.61 8.55 -5.36
C GLU A 19 4.96 7.17 -5.23
N ILE A 20 5.75 6.10 -5.20
CA ILE A 20 5.22 4.75 -4.95
C ILE A 20 4.60 4.68 -3.55
N ASP A 21 5.25 5.29 -2.55
CA ASP A 21 4.74 5.37 -1.19
C ASP A 21 3.41 6.13 -1.10
N GLN A 22 3.28 7.27 -1.79
CA GLN A 22 2.02 8.02 -1.88
C GLN A 22 0.91 7.20 -2.55
N ALA A 23 1.24 6.45 -3.61
CA ALA A 23 0.26 5.56 -4.25
C ALA A 23 -0.17 4.43 -3.31
N ILE A 24 0.73 3.89 -2.49
CA ILE A 24 0.40 2.91 -1.45
C ILE A 24 -0.53 3.53 -0.41
N ASP A 25 -0.19 4.70 0.15
CA ASP A 25 -1.02 5.41 1.12
C ASP A 25 -2.42 5.68 0.57
N TYR A 26 -2.51 6.14 -0.69
CA TYR A 26 -3.78 6.37 -1.37
C TYR A 26 -4.61 5.08 -1.47
N VAL A 27 -4.00 3.96 -1.87
CA VAL A 27 -4.71 2.66 -1.93
C VAL A 27 -5.22 2.25 -0.53
N VAL A 28 -4.41 2.42 0.51
CA VAL A 28 -4.79 2.10 1.89
C VAL A 28 -5.97 2.96 2.32
N VAL A 29 -5.87 4.29 2.20
CA VAL A 29 -6.94 5.23 2.57
C VAL A 29 -8.23 4.91 1.80
N LYS A 30 -8.15 4.73 0.48
CA LYS A 30 -9.31 4.40 -0.35
C LYS A 30 -9.98 3.10 0.09
N LYS A 31 -9.21 2.11 0.55
CA LYS A 31 -9.77 0.87 1.08
C LYS A 31 -10.36 1.04 2.47
N CYS A 32 -9.76 1.82 3.37
CA CYS A 32 -10.38 2.16 4.65
C CYS A 32 -11.74 2.86 4.46
N LEU A 33 -11.85 3.77 3.49
CA LEU A 33 -13.10 4.48 3.22
C LEU A 33 -14.20 3.58 2.64
N ARG A 34 -13.82 2.55 1.88
CA ARG A 34 -14.77 1.61 1.24
C ARG A 34 -15.16 0.44 2.14
N SER A 35 -14.40 0.20 3.19
CA SER A 35 -14.49 -1.03 3.96
C SER A 35 -14.69 -0.69 5.42
N ASN A 36 -15.82 -1.06 6.03
CA ASN A 36 -15.96 -1.16 7.48
C ASN A 36 -15.13 -2.32 8.06
N SER A 37 -14.07 -2.75 7.37
CA SER A 37 -13.43 -4.04 7.57
C SER A 37 -12.09 -3.94 8.28
N VAL A 38 -11.89 -4.89 9.19
CA VAL A 38 -10.69 -5.09 10.02
C VAL A 38 -9.46 -5.52 9.19
N ALA A 39 -9.60 -5.67 7.86
CA ALA A 39 -8.59 -6.25 6.99
C ALA A 39 -8.38 -5.40 5.73
N VAL A 40 -7.51 -4.39 5.83
CA VAL A 40 -7.03 -3.64 4.66
C VAL A 40 -5.89 -4.41 4.00
N MET A 41 -6.01 -4.64 2.71
CA MET A 41 -4.98 -5.32 1.91
C MET A 41 -4.47 -4.42 0.80
N VAL A 42 -3.18 -4.49 0.48
CA VAL A 42 -2.57 -3.83 -0.67
C VAL A 42 -1.92 -4.87 -1.56
N SER A 43 -2.12 -4.77 -2.87
CA SER A 43 -1.49 -5.63 -3.85
C SER A 43 -0.65 -4.83 -4.84
N VAL A 44 0.28 -5.52 -5.50
CA VAL A 44 1.06 -4.93 -6.61
C VAL A 44 0.15 -4.35 -7.67
N ASN A 45 -0.95 -5.04 -7.98
CA ASN A 45 -1.91 -4.60 -8.99
C ASN A 45 -2.64 -3.32 -8.58
N ASP A 46 -3.01 -3.17 -7.29
CA ASP A 46 -3.70 -1.98 -6.81
C ASP A 46 -2.83 -0.72 -6.98
N VAL A 47 -1.57 -0.82 -6.54
CA VAL A 47 -0.61 0.30 -6.59
C VAL A 47 -0.19 0.59 -8.04
N SER A 48 0.06 -0.46 -8.83
CA SER A 48 0.43 -0.29 -10.24
C SER A 48 -0.68 0.38 -11.05
N LYS A 49 -1.96 0.10 -10.74
CA LYS A 49 -3.09 0.79 -11.38
C LYS A 49 -3.09 2.28 -11.07
N VAL A 50 -2.94 2.66 -9.81
CA VAL A 50 -2.91 4.07 -9.39
C VAL A 50 -1.77 4.84 -10.07
N LEU A 51 -0.56 4.25 -10.09
CA LEU A 51 0.60 4.87 -10.74
C LEU A 51 0.43 4.94 -12.26
N ALA A 52 -0.13 3.89 -12.88
CA ALA A 52 -0.38 3.86 -14.31
C ALA A 52 -1.42 4.88 -14.77
N GLU A 53 -2.54 4.99 -14.05
CA GLU A 53 -3.61 5.96 -14.32
C GLU A 53 -3.08 7.40 -14.21
N LYS A 54 -2.27 7.70 -13.20
CA LYS A 54 -1.69 9.03 -12.98
C LYS A 54 -0.75 9.48 -14.12
N HIS A 55 -0.03 8.54 -14.74
CA HIS A 55 1.02 8.82 -15.73
C HIS A 55 0.67 8.40 -17.16
N GLY A 56 -0.55 7.93 -17.41
CA GLY A 56 -0.95 7.43 -18.73
C GLY A 56 -0.19 6.17 -19.18
N LEU A 57 0.27 5.35 -18.22
CA LEU A 57 1.07 4.15 -18.49
C LEU A 57 0.21 2.87 -18.47
N ASN A 58 0.80 1.76 -18.92
CA ASN A 58 0.15 0.45 -18.81
C ASN A 58 0.38 -0.16 -17.42
N HIS A 59 -0.69 -0.37 -16.64
CA HIS A 59 -0.61 -1.01 -15.31
C HIS A 59 -0.11 -2.47 -15.33
N ARG A 60 -0.06 -3.11 -16.51
CA ARG A 60 0.51 -4.45 -16.71
C ARG A 60 2.01 -4.41 -17.05
N ASP A 61 2.61 -3.23 -17.14
CA ASP A 61 4.03 -3.09 -17.38
C ASP A 61 4.86 -3.85 -16.34
N LYS A 62 5.81 -4.67 -16.83
CA LYS A 62 6.62 -5.55 -15.98
C LYS A 62 7.58 -4.74 -15.10
N GLY A 63 8.12 -3.63 -15.61
CA GLY A 63 9.03 -2.74 -14.88
C GLY A 63 8.34 -2.10 -13.68
N LEU A 64 7.19 -1.46 -13.91
CA LEU A 64 6.34 -0.87 -12.88
C LEU A 64 5.96 -1.89 -11.80
N ARG A 65 5.44 -3.06 -12.21
CA ARG A 65 5.04 -4.11 -11.27
C ARG A 65 6.21 -4.63 -10.44
N THR A 66 7.41 -4.69 -11.03
CA THR A 66 8.63 -5.09 -10.32
C THR A 66 9.04 -4.05 -9.28
N LEU A 67 9.03 -2.76 -9.63
CA LEU A 67 9.35 -1.66 -8.72
C LEU A 67 8.37 -1.62 -7.53
N VAL A 68 7.07 -1.67 -7.82
CA VAL A 68 6.01 -1.75 -6.80
C VAL A 68 6.19 -3.00 -5.93
N GLY A 69 6.44 -4.16 -6.55
CA GLY A 69 6.67 -5.41 -5.84
C GLY A 69 7.84 -5.33 -4.85
N LYS A 70 8.99 -4.80 -5.29
CA LYS A 70 10.15 -4.55 -4.43
C LYS A 70 9.81 -3.61 -3.28
N ARG A 71 9.07 -2.53 -3.55
CA ARG A 71 8.67 -1.56 -2.52
C ARG A 71 7.77 -2.19 -1.46
N LEU A 72 6.73 -2.93 -1.85
CA LEU A 72 5.84 -3.63 -0.93
C LEU A 72 6.58 -4.69 -0.10
N SER A 73 7.48 -5.45 -0.73
CA SER A 73 8.33 -6.41 0.00
C SER A 73 9.22 -5.72 1.03
N ASN A 74 9.77 -4.54 0.72
CA ASN A 74 10.58 -3.76 1.67
C ASN A 74 9.74 -3.24 2.85
N LEU A 75 8.51 -2.77 2.60
CA LEU A 75 7.60 -2.36 3.68
C LEU A 75 7.19 -3.56 4.56
N ALA A 76 7.05 -4.75 3.97
CA ALA A 76 6.77 -5.97 4.71
C ALA A 76 7.94 -6.38 5.62
N LYS A 77 9.19 -6.31 5.13
CA LYS A 77 10.39 -6.52 5.95
C LYS A 77 10.49 -5.55 7.13
N LYS A 78 9.95 -4.32 6.99
CA LYS A 78 9.87 -3.33 8.08
C LYS A 78 8.70 -3.57 9.04
N GLY A 79 7.90 -4.62 8.84
CA GLY A 79 6.73 -4.95 9.64
C GLY A 79 5.57 -3.97 9.46
N LEU A 80 5.57 -3.16 8.39
CA LEU A 80 4.44 -2.27 8.07
C LEU A 80 3.35 -3.02 7.31
N LEU A 81 3.74 -4.09 6.61
CA LEU A 81 2.86 -4.96 5.87
C LEU A 81 3.12 -6.43 6.28
N LYS A 82 2.10 -7.28 6.26
CA LYS A 82 2.23 -8.73 6.42
C LYS A 82 1.90 -9.41 5.10
N LEU A 83 2.83 -10.19 4.56
CA LEU A 83 2.60 -10.95 3.33
C LEU A 83 1.50 -11.99 3.57
N LEU A 84 0.47 -12.00 2.72
CA LEU A 84 -0.62 -12.97 2.79
C LEU A 84 -0.52 -14.05 1.70
N ARG A 85 -0.07 -13.65 0.50
CA ARG A 85 0.03 -14.54 -0.66
C ARG A 85 1.14 -14.08 -1.58
N GLU A 86 1.93 -15.02 -2.07
CA GLU A 86 3.10 -14.74 -2.92
C GLU A 86 2.80 -14.68 -4.43
N SER A 87 1.87 -15.49 -4.95
CA SER A 87 1.63 -15.64 -6.41
C SER A 87 0.16 -15.93 -6.73
N PRO A 88 -0.41 -15.49 -7.87
CA PRO A 88 0.18 -14.71 -8.97
C PRO A 88 0.15 -13.18 -8.74
N CYS A 89 -0.55 -12.74 -7.69
CA CYS A 89 -0.61 -11.33 -7.29
C CYS A 89 -0.21 -11.23 -5.82
N ARG A 90 1.02 -10.78 -5.54
CA ARG A 90 1.48 -10.54 -4.17
C ARG A 90 0.49 -9.63 -3.46
N LYS A 91 -0.09 -10.13 -2.37
CA LYS A 91 -1.04 -9.41 -1.52
C LYS A 91 -0.46 -9.30 -0.13
N TYR A 92 -0.60 -8.12 0.45
CA TYR A 92 -0.12 -7.81 1.78
C TYR A 92 -1.27 -7.26 2.62
N LYS A 93 -1.39 -7.72 3.85
CA LYS A 93 -2.23 -7.10 4.88
C LYS A 93 -1.51 -5.88 5.43
N VAL A 94 -2.22 -4.77 5.58
CA VAL A 94 -1.71 -3.58 6.28
C VAL A 94 -1.73 -3.84 7.77
N THR A 95 -0.65 -3.46 8.47
CA THR A 95 -0.54 -3.59 9.93
C THR A 95 -0.88 -2.28 10.61
N SER A 96 -1.12 -2.30 11.93
CA SER A 96 -1.26 -1.05 12.69
C SER A 96 -0.03 -0.14 12.59
N ARG A 97 1.18 -0.73 12.54
CA ARG A 97 2.46 0.00 12.45
C ARG A 97 2.56 0.81 11.16
N PHE A 98 1.90 0.39 10.09
CA PHE A 98 1.79 1.20 8.88
C PHE A 98 1.23 2.58 9.18
N PHE A 99 0.14 2.65 9.95
CA PHE A 99 -0.53 3.92 10.24
C PHE A 99 0.25 4.79 11.21
N GLU A 100 0.93 4.18 12.18
CA GLU A 100 1.83 4.89 13.10
C GLU A 100 2.96 5.58 12.31
N VAL A 101 3.56 4.88 11.34
CA VAL A 101 4.69 5.40 10.57
C VAL A 101 4.28 6.35 9.45
N ARG A 102 3.18 6.05 8.74
CA ARG A 102 2.76 6.81 7.55
C ARG A 102 1.85 7.99 7.88
N PHE A 103 1.01 7.87 8.91
CA PHE A 103 0.03 8.89 9.28
C PHE A 103 0.25 9.47 10.69
N GLY A 104 1.28 9.01 11.41
CA GLY A 104 1.60 9.55 12.75
C GLY A 104 0.58 9.19 13.82
N PHE A 105 -0.24 8.17 13.61
CA PHE A 105 -1.31 7.80 14.53
C PHE A 105 -0.74 7.28 15.85
N LYS A 106 -1.37 7.70 16.96
CA LYS A 106 -1.04 7.25 18.32
C LYS A 106 -2.26 6.56 18.91
N TYR A 107 -2.10 5.30 19.32
CA TYR A 107 -3.23 4.49 19.78
C TYR A 107 -3.92 5.08 21.01
N SER A 108 -3.14 5.50 22.02
CA SER A 108 -3.65 6.12 23.25
C SER A 108 -4.50 7.36 22.97
N ALA A 109 -4.03 8.22 22.07
CA ALA A 109 -4.71 9.48 21.72
C ALA A 109 -5.99 9.27 20.90
N LEU A 110 -6.07 8.21 20.08
CA LEU A 110 -7.24 7.93 19.26
C LEU A 110 -8.29 7.10 20.00
N ARG A 111 -7.89 6.17 20.86
CA ARG A 111 -8.82 5.34 21.64
C ARG A 111 -9.65 6.15 22.65
N SER A 112 -9.13 7.27 23.14
CA SER A 112 -9.86 8.15 24.07
C SER A 112 -10.88 9.05 23.38
N LYS A 113 -10.89 9.13 22.04
CA LYS A 113 -11.85 9.95 21.31
C LYS A 113 -13.18 9.22 21.17
N PRO A 114 -14.33 9.92 21.27
CA PRO A 114 -15.61 9.36 20.88
C PRO A 114 -15.61 8.92 19.41
N MET A 115 -16.23 7.77 19.12
CA MET A 115 -16.14 7.12 17.81
C MET A 115 -16.65 7.99 16.65
N PHE A 116 -17.65 8.84 16.89
CA PHE A 116 -18.21 9.73 15.88
C PHE A 116 -17.27 10.88 15.46
N TYR A 117 -16.19 11.14 16.22
CA TYR A 117 -15.12 12.07 15.84
C TYR A 117 -13.95 11.39 15.12
N LEU A 118 -14.00 10.07 14.93
CA LEU A 118 -12.94 9.33 14.26
C LEU A 118 -13.26 9.16 12.78
N SER A 119 -12.27 9.44 11.94
CA SER A 119 -12.33 9.10 10.52
C SER A 119 -12.31 7.57 10.32
N PRO A 120 -12.84 7.06 9.18
CA PRO A 120 -12.75 5.63 8.87
C PRO A 120 -11.32 5.07 8.89
N VAL A 121 -10.32 5.90 8.56
CA VAL A 121 -8.89 5.52 8.60
C VAL A 121 -8.43 5.34 10.05
N GLU A 122 -8.79 6.25 10.95
CA GLU A 122 -8.48 6.15 12.39
C GLU A 122 -9.21 4.97 13.04
N ILE A 123 -10.48 4.73 12.68
CA ILE A 123 -11.26 3.57 13.14
C ILE A 123 -10.58 2.27 12.72
N THR A 124 -10.18 2.16 11.44
CA THR A 124 -9.46 0.99 10.91
C THR A 124 -8.17 0.74 11.70
N TYR A 125 -7.42 1.79 11.99
CA TYR A 125 -6.19 1.69 12.78
C TYR A 125 -6.45 1.17 14.20
N ILE A 126 -7.47 1.69 14.89
CA ILE A 126 -7.83 1.23 16.25
C ILE A 126 -8.20 -0.26 16.23
N MET A 127 -9.02 -0.68 15.28
CA MET A 127 -9.42 -2.09 15.12
C MET A 127 -8.22 -2.99 14.86
N LEU A 128 -7.30 -2.59 13.96
CA LEU A 128 -6.07 -3.33 13.70
C LEU A 128 -5.19 -3.45 14.96
N LYS A 129 -5.06 -2.37 15.73
CA LYS A 129 -4.30 -2.39 17.00
C LYS A 129 -4.88 -3.35 18.02
N GLN A 130 -6.20 -3.40 18.14
CA GLN A 130 -6.88 -4.33 19.05
C GLN A 130 -6.62 -5.77 18.65
N VAL A 131 -6.88 -6.12 17.38
CA VAL A 131 -6.69 -7.49 16.88
C VAL A 131 -5.23 -7.94 16.90
N GLU A 132 -4.29 -7.05 16.59
CA GLU A 132 -2.86 -7.37 16.68
C GLU A 132 -2.38 -7.49 18.14
N GLY A 133 -3.02 -6.80 19.08
CA GLY A 133 -2.76 -6.92 20.51
C GLY A 133 -3.30 -8.21 21.11
N GLU A 134 -4.52 -8.62 20.73
CA GLU A 134 -5.14 -9.87 21.15
C GLU A 134 -4.35 -11.10 20.67
N ASN A 135 -3.86 -11.08 19.42
CA ASN A 135 -3.05 -12.15 18.86
C ASN A 135 -1.62 -12.26 19.44
N LYS A 136 -1.20 -11.37 20.35
CA LYS A 136 0.09 -11.50 21.07
C LYS A 136 -0.01 -12.32 22.35
N TRP A 137 -1.22 -12.65 22.80
CA TRP A 137 -1.48 -13.42 24.02
C TRP A 137 -1.83 -14.90 23.75
N LEU A 138 -1.66 -15.35 22.50
CA LEU A 138 -1.77 -16.74 22.05
C LEU A 138 -0.41 -17.19 21.51
#